data_AF-A0A7G2DYG8-F1
#
_entry.id   AF-A0A7G2DYG8-F1
#
_cell.length_a   1.000
_cell.length_b   1.000
_cell.length_c   1.000
_cell.angle_alpha   90.00
_cell.angle_beta   90.00
_cell.angle_gamma   90.00
#
_symmetry.space_group_name_H-M   'P 1'
#
loop_
_entity.id
_entity.type
_entity.pdbx_description
1 polymer ?
#
loop_
_entity_poly.entity_id
_entity_poly.type
_entity_poly.pdbx_seq_one_letter_code
_entity_poly.pdbx_strand_id
1 'polypeptide(L)'
;MKSCDRLEEALLQCHRRMPEGPARRSGCRHLNKAFAECVVAEACPEESEAVRSLCSSGGTSLKRKQCEYAQLSLSLCLSRHQREFEQR
;
A
#
# COMPACT_ATOMS: atom_id res chain seq x y z
N MET A 1 -4.72 14.12 2.92
CA MET A 1 -3.70 13.15 2.47
C MET A 1 -2.41 13.86 2.01
N LYS A 2 -1.93 14.91 2.72
CA LYS A 2 -0.83 15.77 2.22
C LYS A 2 0.53 15.07 2.08
N SER A 3 0.71 13.90 2.70
CA SER A 3 2.00 13.19 2.72
C SER A 3 2.28 12.42 1.43
N CYS A 4 1.25 11.94 0.73
CA CYS A 4 1.42 11.13 -0.48
C CYS A 4 1.35 11.93 -1.79
N ASP A 5 0.95 13.21 -1.75
CA ASP A 5 0.76 14.08 -2.92
C ASP A 5 2.00 14.12 -3.84
N ARG A 6 3.22 14.13 -3.26
CA ARG A 6 4.45 14.12 -4.06
C ARG A 6 4.66 12.82 -4.85
N LEU A 7 4.27 11.68 -4.27
CA LEU A 7 4.33 10.38 -4.93
C LEU A 7 3.25 10.25 -5.99
N GLU A 8 2.05 10.77 -5.70
CA GLU A 8 0.97 10.87 -6.68
C GLU A 8 1.39 11.69 -7.90
N GLU A 9 1.96 12.89 -7.67
CA GLU A 9 2.40 13.76 -8.76
C GLU A 9 3.50 13.09 -9.60
N ALA A 10 4.49 12.48 -8.95
CA ALA A 10 5.54 11.74 -9.65
C ALA A 10 4.98 10.58 -10.49
N LEU A 11 4.01 9.83 -9.94
CA LEU A 11 3.34 8.74 -10.65
C LEU A 11 2.55 9.25 -11.86
N LEU A 12 1.80 10.34 -11.71
CA LEU A 12 1.06 10.99 -12.79
C LEU A 12 2.00 11.49 -13.89
N GLN A 13 3.14 12.09 -13.53
CA GLN A 13 4.15 12.50 -14.49
C GLN A 13 4.75 11.30 -15.24
N CYS A 14 4.97 10.17 -14.57
CA CYS A 14 5.40 8.93 -15.22
C CYS A 14 4.35 8.41 -16.21
N HIS A 15 3.08 8.39 -15.81
CA HIS A 15 1.97 7.98 -16.69
C HIS A 15 1.81 8.88 -17.91
N ARG A 16 2.08 10.19 -17.80
CA ARG A 16 2.07 11.10 -18.97
C ARG A 16 3.18 10.77 -19.98
N ARG A 17 4.34 10.30 -19.51
CA ARG A 17 5.51 9.98 -20.36
C ARG A 17 5.42 8.60 -20.99
N MET A 18 4.67 7.69 -20.40
CA MET A 18 4.58 6.29 -20.83
C MET A 18 3.19 5.99 -21.43
N PRO A 19 3.08 5.44 -22.64
CA PRO A 19 1.79 5.05 -23.21
C PRO A 19 1.13 3.93 -22.39
N GLU A 20 -0.20 3.86 -22.41
CA GLU A 20 -0.94 2.80 -21.72
C GLU A 20 -0.53 1.41 -22.16
N GLY A 21 -0.58 0.47 -21.21
CA GLY A 21 -0.23 -0.93 -21.46
C GLY A 21 0.95 -1.43 -20.62
N PRO A 22 1.57 -2.56 -21.03
CA PRO A 22 2.64 -3.22 -20.28
C PRO A 22 3.84 -2.32 -19.99
N ALA A 23 4.22 -1.45 -20.94
CA ALA A 23 5.35 -0.54 -20.81
C ALA A 23 5.18 0.45 -19.64
N ARG A 24 4.01 1.09 -19.51
CA ARG A 24 3.70 1.96 -18.35
C ARG A 24 3.68 1.18 -17.04
N ARG A 25 3.05 -0.01 -17.01
CA ARG A 25 2.99 -0.83 -15.78
C ARG A 25 4.39 -1.18 -15.26
N SER A 26 5.29 -1.56 -16.15
CA SER A 26 6.67 -1.89 -15.80
C SER A 26 7.47 -0.62 -15.47
N GLY A 27 7.42 0.41 -16.32
CA GLY A 27 8.20 1.63 -16.19
C GLY A 27 7.83 2.49 -14.97
N CYS A 28 6.56 2.50 -14.57
CA CYS A 28 6.07 3.25 -13.42
C CYS A 28 5.86 2.38 -12.16
N ARG A 29 6.28 1.11 -12.19
CA ARG A 29 6.00 0.12 -11.12
C ARG A 29 6.44 0.58 -9.74
N HIS A 30 7.63 1.16 -9.63
CA HIS A 30 8.20 1.58 -8.35
C HIS A 30 7.44 2.77 -7.74
N LEU A 31 7.06 3.74 -8.57
CA LEU A 31 6.24 4.88 -8.14
C LEU A 31 4.84 4.41 -7.74
N ASN A 32 4.24 3.51 -8.52
CA ASN A 32 2.92 2.96 -8.21
C ASN A 32 2.94 2.19 -6.89
N LYS A 33 3.96 1.35 -6.66
CA LYS A 33 4.14 0.63 -5.40
C LYS A 33 4.33 1.59 -4.23
N ALA A 34 5.24 2.56 -4.34
CA ALA A 34 5.52 3.52 -3.28
C ALA A 34 4.30 4.39 -2.93
N PHE A 35 3.56 4.82 -3.94
CA PHE A 35 2.32 5.56 -3.75
C PHE A 35 1.25 4.72 -3.03
N ALA A 36 1.05 3.48 -3.47
CA ALA A 36 0.12 2.56 -2.81
C ALA A 36 0.52 2.30 -1.34
N GLU A 37 1.79 2.05 -1.06
CA GLU A 37 2.30 1.87 0.30
C GLU A 37 2.07 3.12 1.17
N CYS A 38 2.25 4.31 0.61
CA CYS A 38 1.98 5.58 1.30
C CYS A 38 0.50 5.73 1.65
N VAL A 39 -0.40 5.52 0.67
CA VAL A 39 -1.85 5.63 0.88
C VAL A 39 -2.34 4.63 1.92
N VAL A 40 -1.85 3.39 1.88
CA VAL A 40 -2.18 2.36 2.87
C VAL A 40 -1.71 2.76 4.27
N ALA A 41 -0.50 3.32 4.39
CA ALA A 41 0.04 3.79 5.67
C ALA A 41 -0.71 5.02 6.22
N GLU A 42 -1.23 5.90 5.36
CA GLU A 42 -2.09 7.01 5.80
C GLU A 42 -3.47 6.56 6.26
N ALA A 43 -4.06 5.56 5.58
CA ALA A 43 -5.38 5.04 5.95
C ALA A 43 -5.33 4.18 7.22
N CYS A 44 -4.33 3.28 7.32
CA CYS A 44 -4.21 2.29 8.38
C CYS A 44 -2.78 2.30 8.96
N PRO A 45 -2.38 3.35 9.71
CA PRO A 45 -0.99 3.56 10.11
C PRO A 45 -0.45 2.46 11.02
N GLU A 46 -1.23 2.05 12.03
CA GLU A 46 -0.82 1.04 13.00
C GLU A 46 -0.69 -0.35 12.36
N GLU A 47 -1.68 -0.75 11.55
CA GLU A 47 -1.68 -2.04 10.88
C GLU A 47 -0.61 -2.11 9.78
N SER A 48 -0.38 -1.01 9.05
CA SER A 48 0.69 -0.93 8.05
C SER A 48 2.07 -1.07 8.69
N GLU A 49 2.32 -0.41 9.81
CA GLU A 49 3.58 -0.53 10.54
C GLU A 49 3.75 -1.92 11.15
N ALA A 50 2.68 -2.52 11.69
CA ALA A 50 2.70 -3.89 12.19
C ALA A 50 3.09 -4.89 11.08
N VAL A 51 2.52 -4.77 9.88
CA VAL A 51 2.90 -5.59 8.72
C VAL A 51 4.37 -5.35 8.34
N ARG A 52 4.81 -4.09 8.27
CA ARG A 52 6.21 -3.75 7.94
C ARG A 52 7.20 -4.37 8.91
N SER A 53 6.90 -4.34 10.21
CA SER A 53 7.76 -4.89 11.25
C SER A 53 7.74 -6.41 11.26
N LEU A 54 6.56 -7.03 11.26
CA LEU A 54 6.37 -8.47 11.50
C LEU A 54 6.58 -9.33 10.25
N CYS A 55 6.32 -8.80 9.05
CA CYS A 55 6.42 -9.54 7.79
C CYS A 55 7.75 -9.37 7.06
N SER A 56 8.70 -8.62 7.62
CA SER A 56 10.01 -8.34 7.01
C SER A 56 10.96 -9.55 6.94
N SER A 57 10.68 -10.63 7.68
CA SER A 57 11.53 -11.82 7.71
C SER A 57 10.72 -13.12 7.77
N GLY A 58 11.17 -14.16 7.06
CA GLY A 58 10.54 -15.49 7.04
C GLY A 58 10.76 -16.32 8.30
N GLY A 59 10.89 -15.69 9.47
CA GLY A 59 11.43 -16.24 10.72
C GLY A 59 10.72 -17.47 11.32
N THR A 60 10.64 -17.52 12.66
CA THR A 60 10.05 -18.67 13.37
C THR A 60 8.58 -18.87 12.99
N SER A 61 8.02 -20.05 13.28
CA SER A 61 6.57 -20.31 13.10
C SER A 61 5.72 -19.26 13.83
N LEU A 62 6.16 -18.79 15.00
CA LEU A 62 5.50 -17.70 15.72
C LEU A 62 5.52 -16.38 14.94
N LYS A 63 6.68 -15.96 14.40
CA LYS A 63 6.77 -14.74 13.58
C LYS A 63 5.89 -14.80 12.33
N ARG A 64 5.80 -15.97 11.69
CA ARG A 64 4.90 -16.20 10.55
C ARG A 64 3.43 -16.00 10.94
N LYS A 65 2.98 -16.60 12.04
CA LYS A 65 1.63 -16.37 12.57
C LYS A 65 1.38 -14.90 12.92
N GLN A 66 2.35 -14.22 13.53
CA GLN A 66 2.23 -12.79 13.83
C GLN A 66 2.09 -11.93 12.57
N CYS A 67 2.84 -12.24 11.50
CA CYS A 67 2.66 -11.60 10.20
C CYS A 67 1.28 -11.87 9.61
N GLU A 68 0.78 -13.11 9.65
CA GLU A 68 -0.58 -13.46 9.19
C GLU A 68 -1.66 -12.65 9.92
N TYR A 69 -1.55 -12.53 11.24
CA TYR A 69 -2.48 -11.69 12.03
C TYR A 69 -2.37 -10.20 11.67
N ALA A 70 -1.16 -9.68 11.47
CA ALA A 70 -0.96 -8.29 11.05
C ALA A 70 -1.59 -8.02 9.67
N GLN A 71 -1.43 -8.94 8.71
CA GLN A 71 -2.04 -8.86 7.39
C GLN A 71 -3.58 -8.89 7.47
N LEU A 72 -4.14 -9.75 8.33
CA LEU A 72 -5.59 -9.79 8.56
C LEU A 72 -6.10 -8.48 9.15
N SER A 73 -5.39 -7.93 10.15
CA SER A 73 -5.74 -6.64 10.78
C SER A 73 -5.76 -5.52 9.75
N LEU A 74 -4.73 -5.43 8.90
CA LEU A 74 -4.65 -4.44 7.82
C LEU A 74 -5.81 -4.58 6.83
N SER A 75 -6.14 -5.81 6.44
CA SER A 75 -7.27 -6.10 5.54
C SER A 75 -8.62 -5.61 6.12
N LEU A 76 -8.84 -5.81 7.42
CA LEU A 76 -10.05 -5.35 8.11
C LEU A 76 -10.13 -3.82 8.15
N CYS A 77 -9.03 -3.13 8.46
CA CYS A 77 -8.97 -1.67 8.44
C CYS A 77 -9.30 -1.11 7.04
N LEU A 78 -8.64 -1.63 5.99
CA LEU A 78 -8.90 -1.19 4.61
C LEU A 78 -10.35 -1.47 4.18
N SER A 79 -10.90 -2.63 4.55
CA SER A 79 -12.30 -2.99 4.25
C SER A 79 -13.32 -2.07 4.95
N ARG A 80 -12.97 -1.52 6.13
CA ARG A 80 -13.79 -0.50 6.79
C ARG A 80 -13.81 0.79 5.98
N HIS A 81 -12.64 1.30 5.59
CA HIS A 81 -12.55 2.51 4.76
C HIS A 81 -13.24 2.36 3.41
N GLN A 82 -13.13 1.18 2.78
CA GLN A 82 -13.82 0.90 1.53
C GLN A 82 -15.35 1.00 1.70
N ARG A 83 -15.92 0.37 2.74
CA ARG A 83 -17.36 0.45 3.02
C ARG A 83 -17.82 1.87 3.35
N GLU A 84 -17.01 2.64 4.08
CA GLU A 84 -17.29 4.05 4.36
C GLU A 84 -17.28 4.91 3.09
N PHE A 85 -16.45 4.57 2.08
CA PHE A 85 -16.43 5.24 0.78
C PHE A 85 -17.62 4.85 -0.10
N GLU A 86 -17.97 3.56 -0.16
CA GLU A 86 -19.10 3.05 -0.97
C GLU A 86 -20.48 3.53 -0.49
N GLN A 87 -20.58 3.98 0.76
CA GLN A 87 -21.82 4.53 1.33
C GLN A 87 -21.97 6.05 1.17
N ARG A 88 -20.99 6.72 0.53
CA ARG A 88 -21.01 8.15 0.22
C ARG A 88 -21.37 8.39 -1.23
#